data_AF-A0A218MAZ8-F1
#
_entry.id   AF-A0A218MAZ8-F1
#
_cell.length_a   1.000
_cell.length_b   1.000
_cell.length_c   1.000
_cell.angle_alpha   90.00
_cell.angle_beta   90.00
_cell.angle_gamma   90.00
#
_symmetry.space_group_name_H-M   'P 1'
#
loop_
_entity.id
_entity.type
_entity.pdbx_description
1 polymer ?
#
loop_
_entity_poly.entity_id
_entity_poly.type
_entity_poly.pdbx_seq_one_letter_code
_entity_poly.pdbx_strand_id
1 'polypeptide(L)'
;MALNSAMHDIYLSMPVDANLMPELQGMPFWARTAHELLSALNPARLAEMAKNNQLEAYLVQQQAELSEQARKLERQWKQLNQLSMQAGLIERAVWQNHSKQYAREVLIDSMTRCMVDELGSITLANDYAKEWK
;
A
#
# COMPACT_ATOMS: atom_id res chain seq x y z
N MET A 1 19.08 9.01 26.87
CA MET A 1 17.61 9.07 26.77
C MET A 1 17.26 10.21 25.83
N ALA A 2 16.49 10.11 24.76
CA ALA A 2 15.93 9.00 24.00
C ALA A 2 15.88 9.47 22.53
N LEU A 3 16.66 8.87 21.64
CA LEU A 3 16.71 9.17 20.20
C LEU A 3 15.81 8.20 19.40
N ASN A 4 14.67 7.81 19.99
CA ASN A 4 13.77 6.80 19.45
C ASN A 4 12.36 7.32 19.15
N SER A 5 12.05 8.60 19.35
CA SER A 5 10.66 9.08 19.28
C SER A 5 10.19 9.39 17.86
N ALA A 6 11.01 9.97 16.98
CA ALA A 6 10.54 10.45 15.68
C ALA A 6 10.36 9.34 14.62
N MET A 7 11.11 8.23 14.72
CA MET A 7 10.87 7.06 13.85
C MET A 7 9.75 6.17 14.39
N HIS A 8 9.42 6.22 15.69
CA HIS A 8 8.34 5.39 16.25
C HIS A 8 6.94 5.92 15.91
N ASP A 9 6.77 7.23 15.70
CA ASP A 9 5.46 7.80 15.36
C ASP A 9 4.97 7.43 13.95
N ILE A 10 5.87 7.05 13.04
CA ILE A 10 5.49 6.51 11.72
C ILE A 10 5.07 5.03 11.82
N TYR A 11 5.60 4.29 12.79
CA TYR A 11 5.19 2.89 13.05
C TYR A 11 3.95 2.79 13.96
N LEU A 12 3.64 3.85 14.73
CA LEU A 12 2.51 3.92 15.66
C LEU A 12 1.27 4.63 15.10
N SER A 13 1.32 5.14 13.87
CA SER A 13 0.13 5.55 13.11
C SER A 13 -0.55 4.38 12.37
N MET A 14 -0.25 3.13 12.74
CA MET A 14 -1.13 2.01 12.39
C MET A 14 -2.45 2.17 13.16
N PRO A 15 -3.60 2.27 12.47
CA PRO A 15 -4.88 2.10 13.14
C PRO A 15 -4.88 0.68 13.71
N VAL A 16 -4.93 0.57 15.04
CA VAL A 16 -5.06 -0.71 15.77
C VAL A 16 -6.30 -1.49 15.28
N ASP A 17 -7.23 -0.82 14.62
CA ASP A 17 -8.46 -1.36 14.04
C ASP A 17 -8.22 -2.39 12.92
N ALA A 18 -7.08 -2.37 12.22
CA ALA A 18 -6.77 -3.37 11.19
C ALA A 18 -6.48 -4.76 11.78
N ASN A 19 -6.10 -4.86 13.05
CA ASN A 19 -5.95 -6.13 13.77
C ASN A 19 -7.29 -6.68 14.30
N LEU A 20 -8.40 -5.94 14.16
CA LEU A 20 -9.72 -6.34 14.66
C LEU A 20 -10.64 -6.94 13.58
N MET A 21 -10.18 -7.05 12.33
CA MET A 21 -10.94 -7.69 11.24
C MET A 21 -10.53 -9.16 11.09
N PRO A 22 -11.42 -10.14 11.37
CA PRO A 22 -11.13 -11.56 11.21
C PRO A 22 -10.69 -11.93 9.78
N GLU A 23 -11.19 -11.19 8.79
CA GLU A 23 -10.90 -11.38 7.37
C GLU A 23 -9.44 -11.08 6.99
N LEU A 24 -8.71 -10.30 7.82
CA LEU A 24 -7.31 -9.94 7.57
C LEU A 24 -6.32 -10.82 8.34
N GLN A 25 -6.81 -11.75 9.16
CA GLN A 25 -5.97 -12.58 10.00
C GLN A 25 -5.17 -13.58 9.15
N GLY A 26 -3.84 -13.41 9.11
CA GLY A 26 -2.94 -14.22 8.29
C GLY A 26 -2.68 -13.68 6.89
N MET A 27 -3.28 -12.54 6.51
CA MET A 27 -3.03 -11.94 5.20
C MET A 27 -1.66 -11.25 5.12
N PRO A 28 -0.95 -11.41 3.99
CA PRO A 28 0.34 -10.79 3.77
C PRO A 28 0.23 -9.26 3.63
N PHE A 29 1.36 -8.55 3.78
CA PHE A 29 1.42 -7.09 3.95
C PHE A 29 0.64 -6.31 2.87
N TRP A 30 0.86 -6.62 1.59
CA TRP A 30 0.26 -5.86 0.49
C TRP A 30 -1.24 -6.09 0.35
N ALA A 31 -1.73 -7.30 0.66
CA ALA A 31 -3.17 -7.56 0.77
C ALA A 31 -3.82 -6.68 1.84
N ARG A 32 -3.21 -6.58 3.03
CA ARG A 32 -3.74 -5.74 4.11
C ARG A 32 -3.73 -4.26 3.75
N THR A 33 -2.61 -3.75 3.21
CA THR A 33 -2.50 -2.37 2.76
C THR A 33 -3.52 -2.04 1.67
N ALA A 34 -3.75 -2.95 0.71
CA ALA A 34 -4.75 -2.76 -0.33
C ALA A 34 -6.18 -2.70 0.24
N HIS A 35 -6.49 -3.59 1.19
CA HIS A 35 -7.78 -3.58 1.88
C HIS A 35 -8.01 -2.28 2.66
N GLU A 36 -7.02 -1.84 3.45
CA GLU A 36 -7.10 -0.61 4.24
C GLU A 36 -7.28 0.63 3.37
N LEU A 37 -6.49 0.76 2.29
CA LEU A 37 -6.63 1.86 1.34
C LEU A 37 -8.01 1.84 0.66
N LEU A 38 -8.48 0.66 0.25
CA LEU A 38 -9.80 0.53 -0.35
C LEU A 38 -10.90 0.90 0.64
N SER A 39 -10.79 0.49 1.91
CA SER A 39 -11.74 0.86 2.96
C SER A 39 -11.75 2.36 3.24
N ALA A 40 -10.59 3.01 3.22
CA ALA A 40 -10.46 4.43 3.51
C ALA A 40 -10.94 5.31 2.35
N LEU A 41 -10.64 4.92 1.11
CA LEU A 41 -10.92 5.73 -0.07
C LEU A 41 -12.26 5.38 -0.71
N ASN A 42 -12.60 4.09 -0.84
CA ASN A 42 -13.80 3.63 -1.52
C ASN A 42 -14.49 2.46 -0.77
N PRO A 43 -15.13 2.75 0.37
CA PRO A 43 -15.81 1.73 1.18
C PRO A 43 -17.00 1.08 0.44
N ALA A 44 -17.62 1.79 -0.52
CA ALA A 44 -18.72 1.26 -1.33
C ALA A 44 -18.27 0.10 -2.22
N ARG A 45 -17.12 0.26 -2.90
CA ARG A 45 -16.51 -0.80 -3.72
C ARG A 45 -16.09 -1.99 -2.87
N LEU A 46 -15.53 -1.76 -1.69
CA LEU A 46 -15.18 -2.83 -0.77
C LEU A 46 -16.41 -3.67 -0.39
N ALA A 47 -17.52 -3.01 -0.03
CA ALA A 47 -18.77 -3.68 0.30
C ALA A 47 -19.36 -4.46 -0.89
N GLU A 48 -19.26 -3.92 -2.11
CA GLU A 48 -19.68 -4.60 -3.33
C GLU A 48 -18.84 -5.86 -3.60
N MET A 49 -17.52 -5.76 -3.50
CA MET A 49 -16.60 -6.89 -3.69
C MET A 49 -16.79 -7.96 -2.63
N ALA A 50 -17.08 -7.57 -1.38
CA ALA A 50 -17.43 -8.49 -0.31
C ALA A 50 -18.75 -9.21 -0.61
N LYS A 51 -19.79 -8.47 -1.02
CA LYS A 51 -21.10 -9.03 -1.38
C LYS A 51 -21.02 -10.02 -2.54
N ASN A 52 -20.13 -9.77 -3.49
CA ASN A 52 -19.92 -10.62 -4.67
C ASN A 52 -18.92 -11.76 -4.42
N ASN A 53 -18.38 -11.94 -3.21
CA ASN A 53 -17.32 -12.89 -2.87
C ASN A 53 -16.04 -12.74 -3.75
N GLN A 54 -15.76 -11.52 -4.20
CA GLN A 54 -14.60 -11.19 -5.03
C GLN A 54 -13.43 -10.58 -4.25
N LEU A 55 -13.69 -10.17 -2.99
CA LEU A 55 -12.71 -9.45 -2.17
C LEU A 55 -11.44 -10.28 -1.93
N GLU A 56 -11.56 -11.54 -1.53
CA GLU A 56 -10.39 -12.39 -1.25
C GLU A 56 -9.51 -12.59 -2.49
N ALA A 57 -10.11 -12.94 -3.63
CA ALA A 57 -9.39 -13.11 -4.88
C ALA A 57 -8.65 -11.83 -5.31
N TYR A 58 -9.31 -10.68 -5.15
CA TYR A 58 -8.69 -9.38 -5.40
C TYR A 58 -7.50 -9.11 -4.49
N LEU A 59 -7.61 -9.36 -3.18
CA LEU A 59 -6.52 -9.13 -2.24
C LEU A 59 -5.32 -10.06 -2.49
N VAL A 60 -5.57 -11.32 -2.87
CA VAL A 60 -4.51 -12.26 -3.29
C VAL A 60 -3.81 -11.77 -4.55
N GLN A 61 -4.56 -11.28 -5.53
CA GLN A 61 -3.99 -10.71 -6.75
C GLN A 61 -3.15 -9.47 -6.45
N GLN A 62 -3.69 -8.52 -5.66
CA GLN A 62 -2.96 -7.33 -5.23
C GLN A 62 -1.67 -7.69 -4.49
N GLN A 63 -1.72 -8.69 -3.62
CA GLN A 63 -0.53 -9.18 -2.94
C GLN A 63 0.55 -9.62 -3.93
N ALA A 64 0.21 -10.43 -4.92
CA ALA A 64 1.17 -10.97 -5.87
C ALA A 64 1.80 -9.85 -6.73
N GLU A 65 0.94 -8.99 -7.30
CA GLU A 65 1.35 -7.90 -8.18
C GLU A 65 2.23 -6.89 -7.44
N LEU A 66 1.80 -6.39 -6.28
CA LEU A 66 2.54 -5.40 -5.51
C LEU A 66 3.85 -5.96 -4.96
N SER A 67 3.88 -7.25 -4.61
CA SER A 67 5.13 -7.92 -4.21
C SER A 67 6.15 -7.99 -5.34
N GLU A 68 5.69 -8.24 -6.56
CA GLU A 68 6.57 -8.27 -7.73
C GLU A 68 7.07 -6.86 -8.08
N GLN A 69 6.17 -5.88 -8.09
CA GLN A 69 6.51 -4.49 -8.36
C GLN A 69 7.47 -3.92 -7.31
N ALA A 70 7.28 -4.23 -6.03
CA ALA A 70 8.18 -3.83 -4.95
C ALA A 70 9.60 -4.36 -5.20
N ARG A 71 9.73 -5.64 -5.58
CA ARG A 71 11.02 -6.24 -5.95
C ARG A 71 11.66 -5.61 -7.18
N LYS A 72 10.87 -5.09 -8.13
CA LYS A 72 11.39 -4.37 -9.30
C LYS A 72 11.91 -2.98 -8.88
N LEU A 73 11.12 -2.23 -8.12
CA LEU A 73 11.48 -0.92 -7.60
C LEU A 73 12.71 -0.98 -6.69
N GLU A 74 12.80 -1.96 -5.80
CA GLU A 74 14.00 -2.18 -4.98
C GLU A 74 15.24 -2.39 -5.85
N ARG A 75 15.15 -3.20 -6.90
CA ARG A 75 16.28 -3.44 -7.82
C ARG A 75 16.68 -2.16 -8.55
N GLN A 76 15.71 -1.41 -9.07
CA GLN A 76 15.95 -0.14 -9.75
C GLN A 76 16.61 0.88 -8.80
N TRP A 77 16.07 1.03 -7.59
CA TRP A 77 16.62 1.94 -6.59
C TRP A 77 18.08 1.58 -6.25
N LYS A 78 18.37 0.29 -6.08
CA LYS A 78 19.73 -0.21 -5.78
C LYS A 78 20.72 -0.01 -6.94
N GLN A 79 20.25 -0.04 -8.18
CA GLN A 79 21.08 0.26 -9.35
C GLN A 79 21.47 1.74 -9.39
N LEU A 80 20.56 2.63 -8.97
CA LEU A 80 20.79 4.08 -8.92
C LEU A 80 21.60 4.50 -7.69
N ASN A 81 21.45 3.78 -6.58
CA ASN A 81 22.09 4.08 -5.30
C ASN A 81 23.11 2.99 -4.97
N GLN A 82 24.26 3.01 -5.64
CA GLN A 82 25.28 1.98 -5.43
C GLN A 82 25.92 2.12 -4.05
N LEU A 83 26.02 1.00 -3.33
CA LEU A 83 26.70 0.95 -2.03
C LEU A 83 28.19 0.69 -2.23
N SER A 84 29.04 1.40 -1.49
CA SER A 84 30.49 1.16 -1.51
C SER A 84 30.83 -0.27 -1.08
N MET A 85 31.85 -0.87 -1.70
CA MET A 85 32.38 -2.16 -1.26
C MET A 85 32.97 -2.11 0.16
N GLN A 86 33.41 -0.93 0.62
CA GLN A 86 33.90 -0.73 1.99
C GLN A 86 32.78 -0.52 3.02
N ALA A 87 31.51 -0.50 2.58
CA ALA A 87 30.40 -0.19 3.48
C ALA A 87 30.29 -1.22 4.62
N GLY A 88 30.17 -0.70 5.84
CA GLY A 88 30.01 -1.48 7.06
C GLY A 88 28.63 -2.14 7.17
N LEU A 89 28.45 -2.95 8.22
CA LEU A 89 27.18 -3.68 8.45
C LEU A 89 25.99 -2.74 8.62
N ILE A 90 26.16 -1.64 9.35
CA ILE A 90 25.10 -0.65 9.61
C ILE A 90 24.67 0.02 8.30
N GLU A 91 25.64 0.47 7.49
CA GLU A 91 25.37 1.13 6.22
C GLU A 91 24.64 0.21 5.24
N ARG A 92 25.01 -1.08 5.19
CA ARG A 92 24.28 -2.09 4.40
C ARG A 92 22.84 -2.28 4.86
N ALA A 93 22.62 -2.32 6.17
CA ALA A 93 21.27 -2.44 6.73
C ALA A 93 20.41 -1.21 6.42
N VAL A 94 20.97 -0.01 6.61
CA VAL A 94 20.34 1.26 6.26
C VAL A 94 19.99 1.30 4.78
N TRP A 95 20.94 0.96 3.90
CA TRP A 95 20.74 0.90 2.46
C TRP A 95 19.63 -0.07 2.04
N GLN A 96 19.61 -1.28 2.62
CA GLN A 96 18.55 -2.26 2.35
C GLN A 96 17.17 -1.80 2.86
N ASN A 97 17.14 -1.05 3.96
CA ASN A 97 15.90 -0.49 4.49
C ASN A 97 15.38 0.65 3.59
N HIS A 98 16.27 1.55 3.14
CA HIS A 98 15.88 2.62 2.21
C HIS A 98 15.35 2.07 0.90
N SER A 99 15.93 1.01 0.34
CA SER A 99 15.39 0.42 -0.89
C SER A 99 13.97 -0.11 -0.70
N LYS A 100 13.70 -0.77 0.43
CA LYS A 100 12.37 -1.30 0.75
C LYS A 100 11.38 -0.17 1.01
N GLN A 101 11.80 0.87 1.72
CA GLN A 101 10.96 2.02 2.05
C GLN A 101 10.57 2.80 0.78
N TYR A 102 11.54 3.06 -0.10
CA TYR A 102 11.28 3.69 -1.40
C TYR A 102 10.22 2.92 -2.21
N ALA A 103 10.41 1.60 -2.35
CA ALA A 103 9.46 0.76 -3.08
C ALA A 103 8.06 0.80 -2.46
N ARG A 104 7.98 0.88 -1.12
CA ARG A 104 6.70 0.99 -0.42
C ARG A 104 5.97 2.30 -0.69
N GLU A 105 6.67 3.41 -0.51
CA GLU A 105 6.12 4.75 -0.69
C GLU A 105 5.60 4.95 -2.11
N VAL A 106 6.38 4.56 -3.11
CA VAL A 106 5.99 4.67 -4.53
C VAL A 106 4.71 3.86 -4.82
N LEU A 107 4.61 2.63 -4.31
CA LEU A 107 3.45 1.78 -4.56
C LEU A 107 2.21 2.26 -3.82
N ILE A 108 2.33 2.67 -2.56
CA ILE A 108 1.20 3.21 -1.78
C ILE A 108 0.67 4.48 -2.44
N ASP A 109 1.55 5.39 -2.84
CA ASP A 109 1.19 6.62 -3.55
C ASP A 109 0.52 6.32 -4.90
N SER A 110 1.06 5.36 -5.66
CA SER A 110 0.44 4.91 -6.91
C SER A 110 -0.96 4.32 -6.71
N MET A 111 -1.14 3.44 -5.72
CA MET A 111 -2.44 2.84 -5.42
C MET A 111 -3.45 3.89 -4.97
N THR A 112 -3.02 4.81 -4.12
CA THR A 112 -3.85 5.92 -3.63
C THR A 112 -4.33 6.77 -4.80
N ARG A 113 -3.43 7.16 -5.72
CA ARG A 113 -3.80 7.90 -6.93
C ARG A 113 -4.82 7.14 -7.78
N CYS A 114 -4.56 5.87 -8.09
CA CYS A 114 -5.48 5.07 -8.90
C CYS A 114 -6.88 4.99 -8.27
N MET A 115 -6.97 4.76 -6.97
CA MET A 115 -8.26 4.67 -6.26
C MET A 115 -8.99 6.02 -6.20
N VAL A 116 -8.26 7.14 -6.10
CA VAL A 116 -8.84 8.49 -6.13
C VAL A 116 -9.32 8.85 -7.54
N ASP A 117 -8.56 8.54 -8.58
CA ASP A 117 -8.94 8.80 -9.97
C ASP A 117 -10.18 7.99 -10.39
N GLU A 118 -10.28 6.75 -9.91
CA GLU A 118 -11.49 5.93 -10.07
C GLU A 118 -12.70 6.56 -9.37
N LEU A 119 -12.54 7.09 -8.15
CA LEU A 119 -13.62 7.79 -7.45
C LEU A 119 -14.06 9.04 -8.21
N GLY A 120 -13.13 9.89 -8.64
CA GLY A 120 -13.43 11.10 -9.42
C GLY A 120 -14.14 10.81 -10.74
N SER A 121 -13.78 9.70 -11.40
CA SER A 121 -14.46 9.22 -12.61
C SER A 121 -15.89 8.73 -12.34
N ILE A 122 -16.11 8.07 -11.19
CA ILE A 122 -17.45 7.61 -10.76
C ILE A 122 -18.35 8.79 -10.38
N THR A 123 -17.84 9.83 -9.70
CA THR A 123 -18.63 11.03 -9.38
C THR A 123 -19.06 11.75 -10.65
N LEU A 124 -18.13 11.98 -11.59
CA LEU A 124 -18.46 12.58 -12.89
C LEU A 124 -19.50 11.76 -13.65
N ALA A 125 -19.34 10.44 -13.73
CA ALA A 125 -20.31 9.57 -14.40
C ALA A 125 -21.72 9.61 -13.75
N ASN A 126 -21.79 9.71 -12.42
CA ASN A 126 -23.07 9.81 -11.70
C ASN A 126 -23.72 11.20 -11.84
N ASP A 127 -22.93 12.26 -11.95
CA ASP A 127 -23.45 13.61 -12.19
C ASP A 127 -24.01 13.73 -13.61
N TYR A 128 -23.31 13.18 -14.61
CA TYR A 128 -23.86 13.04 -15.97
C TYR A 128 -25.14 12.19 -16.00
N ALA A 129 -25.27 11.14 -15.19
CA ALA A 129 -26.49 10.34 -15.14
C ALA A 129 -27.69 11.07 -14.49
N LYS A 130 -27.46 12.13 -13.71
CA LYS A 130 -28.51 12.94 -13.08
C LYS A 130 -29.00 14.09 -13.97
N GLU A 131 -28.15 14.63 -14.84
CA GLU A 131 -28.53 15.73 -15.75
C GLU A 131 -29.44 15.30 -16.92
N TRP A 132 -29.63 13.99 -17.12
CA TRP A 132 -30.47 13.41 -18.19
C TRP A 132 -31.75 12.73 -17.69
N LYS A 133 -32.30 13.17 -16.55
CA LYS A 133 -33.65 12.81 -16.07
C LYS A 133 -34.52 14.04 -15.91
#